data_AF-A0A142XEM2-F1
#
_entry.id   AF-A0A142XEM2-F1
#
_cell.length_a   1.000
_cell.length_b   1.000
_cell.length_c   1.000
_cell.angle_alpha   90.00
_cell.angle_beta   90.00
_cell.angle_gamma   90.00
#
_symmetry.space_group_name_H-M   'P 1'
#
loop_
_entity.id
_entity.type
_entity.pdbx_description
1 polymer ?
#
loop_
_entity_poly.entity_id
_entity_poly.type
_entity_poly.pdbx_seq_one_letter_code
_entity_poly.pdbx_strand_id
1 'polypeptide(L)'
;MTPVLDVALARKVTELVNCGLVSGVGVQEPGKMCVEAAVCFALGLPHGDDPPCVGAAVRAAKIALNDANGWLDNADRAKGMRRLAVAQLGSDQIDQARFAGMLAWLTIKRVLPRALRNAAKIHPIAEHQAALEASAKGCEESTTESAAESAASAARSAASAARSAASAAASAAWSAAWSAAASAARSAASAAASAAWSAAWSAAASAARSAASAAASAARSAESAARSAASAAESAELHHFADVILTALRECGCPGVALLDQMEREVEAQP
;
A
#
# COMPACT_ATOMS: atom_id res chain seq x y z
N MET A 1 5.16 18.57 -33.46
CA MET A 1 6.42 19.12 -32.93
C MET A 1 6.79 18.24 -31.76
N THR A 2 7.91 17.53 -31.82
CA THR A 2 8.34 16.68 -30.69
C THR A 2 8.74 17.61 -29.54
N PRO A 3 8.18 17.44 -28.33
CA PRO A 3 8.51 18.32 -27.22
C PRO A 3 10.00 18.20 -26.88
N VAL A 4 10.64 19.34 -26.60
CA VAL A 4 12.03 19.37 -26.13
C VAL A 4 12.05 18.85 -24.70
N LEU A 5 12.76 17.74 -24.48
CA LEU A 5 12.96 17.17 -23.16
C LEU A 5 14.23 17.77 -22.54
N ASP A 6 14.04 18.77 -21.69
CA ASP A 6 15.14 19.47 -21.02
C ASP A 6 14.89 19.64 -19.51
N VAL A 7 15.86 20.23 -18.82
CA VAL A 7 15.79 20.49 -17.38
C VAL A 7 14.68 21.49 -17.03
N ALA A 8 14.34 22.42 -17.91
CA ALA A 8 13.27 23.38 -17.65
C ALA A 8 11.91 22.68 -17.62
N LEU A 9 11.65 21.77 -18.56
CA LEU A 9 10.47 20.91 -18.54
C LEU A 9 10.46 20.02 -17.29
N ALA A 10 11.58 19.38 -16.95
CA ALA A 10 11.68 18.51 -15.78
C ALA A 10 11.41 19.25 -14.46
N ARG A 11 11.88 20.51 -14.34
CA ARG A 11 11.54 21.40 -13.20
C ARG A 11 10.05 21.73 -13.17
N LYS A 12 9.46 22.10 -14.31
CA LYS A 12 8.02 22.38 -14.41
C LYS A 12 7.17 21.16 -14.00
N VAL A 13 7.53 19.96 -14.46
CA VAL A 13 6.86 18.71 -14.04
C VAL A 13 6.98 18.52 -12.53
N THR A 14 8.16 18.74 -11.97
CA THR A 14 8.40 18.62 -10.53
C THR A 14 7.57 19.61 -9.71
N GLU A 15 7.48 20.87 -10.14
CA GLU A 15 6.66 21.91 -9.50
C GLU A 15 5.18 21.50 -9.48
N LEU A 16 4.65 21.02 -10.60
CA LEU A 16 3.26 20.57 -10.71
C LEU A 16 2.97 19.37 -9.81
N VAL A 17 3.87 18.38 -9.80
CA VAL A 17 3.73 17.20 -8.94
C VAL A 17 3.77 17.58 -7.46
N ASN A 18 4.64 18.51 -7.07
CA ASN A 18 4.74 18.98 -5.68
C ASN A 18 3.45 19.66 -5.16
N CYS A 19 2.54 20.11 -6.05
CA CYS A 19 1.23 20.63 -5.64
C CYS A 19 0.27 19.52 -5.14
N GLY A 20 0.62 18.25 -5.32
CA GLY A 20 -0.24 17.10 -5.02
C GLY A 20 -0.68 16.37 -6.30
N LEU A 21 -0.96 15.07 -6.17
CA LEU A 21 -1.49 14.24 -7.25
C LEU A 21 -2.78 13.55 -6.80
N VAL A 22 -3.77 13.44 -7.70
CA VAL A 22 -5.03 12.72 -7.44
C VAL A 22 -5.05 11.34 -8.11
N SER A 23 -5.92 10.45 -7.64
CA SER A 23 -6.27 9.21 -8.35
C SER A 23 -7.20 9.53 -9.53
N GLY A 24 -7.01 8.83 -10.64
CA GLY A 24 -7.64 9.11 -11.92
C GLY A 24 -7.14 10.42 -12.56
N VAL A 25 -7.50 10.66 -13.82
CA VAL A 25 -6.98 11.79 -14.62
C VAL A 25 -7.15 13.15 -13.93
N GLY A 26 -8.23 13.33 -13.18
CA GLY A 26 -8.52 14.55 -12.44
C GLY A 26 -8.98 15.71 -13.33
N VAL A 27 -8.69 16.94 -12.92
CA VAL A 27 -8.96 18.18 -13.67
C VAL A 27 -7.66 18.92 -13.91
N GLN A 28 -7.58 19.71 -15.00
CA GLN A 28 -6.36 20.38 -15.44
C GLN A 28 -5.98 21.59 -14.56
N GLU A 29 -5.70 21.33 -13.29
CA GLU A 29 -5.32 22.31 -12.27
C GLU A 29 -4.21 21.71 -11.38
N PRO A 30 -3.15 22.48 -11.04
CA PRO A 30 -2.11 22.02 -10.11
C PRO A 30 -2.71 21.45 -8.81
N GLY A 31 -2.22 20.29 -8.37
CA GLY A 31 -2.75 19.59 -7.19
C GLY A 31 -4.00 18.73 -7.44
N LYS A 32 -4.60 18.79 -8.63
CA LYS A 32 -5.83 18.07 -8.99
C LYS A 32 -5.70 17.18 -10.24
N MET A 33 -4.46 16.92 -10.66
CA MET A 33 -4.12 16.07 -11.81
C MET A 33 -3.49 14.76 -11.32
N CYS A 34 -3.64 13.67 -12.08
CA CYS A 34 -2.73 12.53 -11.95
C CYS A 34 -1.33 12.90 -12.46
N VAL A 35 -0.37 11.99 -12.27
CA VAL A 35 1.01 12.19 -12.73
C VAL A 35 1.12 12.41 -14.24
N GLU A 36 0.36 11.69 -15.06
CA GLU A 36 0.41 11.84 -16.53
C GLU A 36 -0.27 13.13 -16.99
N ALA A 37 -1.38 13.50 -16.36
CA ALA A 37 -2.05 14.77 -16.63
C ALA A 37 -1.17 15.98 -16.26
N ALA A 38 -0.38 15.88 -15.19
CA ALA A 38 0.62 16.88 -14.87
C ALA A 38 1.70 16.99 -15.96
N VAL A 39 2.13 15.87 -16.57
CA VAL A 39 3.06 15.88 -17.71
C VAL A 39 2.41 16.50 -18.95
N CYS A 40 1.17 16.12 -19.30
CA CYS A 40 0.42 16.74 -20.39
C CYS A 40 0.31 18.26 -20.20
N PHE A 41 -0.02 18.73 -18.99
CA PHE A 41 -0.08 20.15 -18.66
C PHE A 41 1.29 20.84 -18.78
N ALA A 42 2.36 20.17 -18.32
CA ALA A 42 3.72 20.70 -18.45
C ALA A 42 4.11 20.93 -19.91
N LEU A 43 3.70 20.01 -20.79
CA LEU A 43 3.93 20.05 -22.24
C LEU A 43 2.98 20.99 -23.01
N GLY A 44 1.98 21.58 -22.35
CA GLY A 44 0.98 22.41 -23.02
C GLY A 44 0.00 21.62 -23.89
N LEU A 45 -0.22 20.35 -23.56
CA LEU A 45 -1.16 19.46 -24.25
C LEU A 45 -2.58 19.60 -23.69
N PRO A 46 -3.61 19.16 -24.46
CA PRO A 46 -4.96 19.00 -23.93
C PRO A 46 -4.97 18.14 -22.66
N HIS A 47 -5.96 18.37 -21.78
CA HIS A 47 -6.12 17.58 -20.57
C HIS A 47 -6.33 16.10 -20.91
N GLY A 48 -5.53 15.25 -20.29
CA GLY A 48 -5.50 13.81 -20.54
C GLY A 48 -4.29 13.18 -19.86
N ASP A 49 -4.19 11.87 -19.93
CA ASP A 49 -3.14 11.06 -19.30
C ASP A 49 -2.27 10.30 -20.32
N ASP A 50 -2.25 10.75 -21.58
CA ASP A 50 -1.49 10.15 -22.69
C ASP A 50 -0.43 11.10 -23.25
N PRO A 51 0.59 11.49 -22.46
CA PRO A 51 1.68 12.31 -22.99
C PRO A 51 2.48 11.52 -24.03
N PRO A 52 2.74 12.09 -25.23
CA PRO A 52 3.35 11.36 -26.34
C PRO A 52 4.82 10.99 -26.09
N CYS A 53 5.48 11.63 -25.10
CA CYS A 53 6.85 11.32 -24.71
C CYS A 53 6.95 10.21 -23.66
N VAL A 54 5.86 9.54 -23.32
CA VAL A 54 5.86 8.42 -22.35
C VAL A 54 5.40 7.15 -23.05
N GLY A 55 6.25 6.12 -23.02
CA GLY A 55 5.99 4.85 -23.66
C GLY A 55 4.82 4.10 -23.01
N ALA A 56 4.09 3.31 -23.79
CA ALA A 56 2.84 2.67 -23.35
C ALA A 56 3.01 1.77 -22.12
N ALA A 57 4.11 1.00 -22.01
CA ALA A 57 4.34 0.11 -20.88
C ALA A 57 4.68 0.90 -19.60
N VAL A 58 5.48 1.96 -19.75
CA VAL A 58 5.82 2.87 -18.64
C VAL A 58 4.57 3.59 -18.15
N ARG A 59 3.78 4.15 -19.08
CA ARG A 59 2.52 4.82 -18.79
C ARG A 59 1.53 3.90 -18.06
N ALA A 60 1.36 2.66 -18.53
CA ALA A 60 0.49 1.69 -17.87
C ALA A 60 0.92 1.40 -16.42
N ALA A 61 2.23 1.18 -16.19
CA ALA A 61 2.77 0.98 -14.84
C ALA A 61 2.55 2.22 -13.95
N LYS A 62 2.67 3.42 -14.52
CA LYS A 62 2.50 4.69 -13.82
C LYS A 62 1.06 4.97 -13.45
N ILE A 63 0.12 4.77 -14.36
CA ILE A 63 -1.31 4.91 -14.09
C ILE A 63 -1.73 3.95 -12.98
N ALA A 64 -1.31 2.68 -13.06
CA ALA A 64 -1.61 1.69 -12.03
C ALA A 64 -1.06 2.09 -10.65
N LEU A 65 0.18 2.61 -10.57
CA LEU A 65 0.75 3.12 -9.33
C LEU A 65 0.05 4.39 -8.82
N ASN A 66 -0.28 5.33 -9.71
CA ASN A 66 -0.99 6.57 -9.34
C ASN A 66 -2.34 6.26 -8.69
N ASP A 67 -3.06 5.29 -9.26
CA ASP A 67 -4.43 4.97 -8.89
C ASP A 67 -4.51 3.92 -7.77
N ALA A 68 -3.37 3.44 -7.27
CA ALA A 68 -3.33 2.54 -6.13
C ALA A 68 -3.99 3.17 -4.89
N ASN A 69 -4.79 2.39 -4.15
CA ASN A 69 -5.52 2.87 -2.97
C ASN A 69 -4.64 3.05 -1.73
N GLY A 70 -3.40 2.55 -1.75
CA GLY A 70 -2.51 2.52 -0.58
C GLY A 70 -1.79 3.83 -0.25
N TRP A 71 -1.96 4.89 -1.04
CA TRP A 71 -1.40 6.21 -0.73
C TRP A 71 -2.11 6.81 0.50
N LEU A 72 -1.36 7.45 1.40
CA LEU A 72 -1.97 8.08 2.59
C LEU A 72 -2.90 9.24 2.21
N ASP A 73 -2.44 10.07 1.28
CA ASP A 73 -3.17 11.19 0.71
C ASP A 73 -2.54 11.63 -0.63
N ASN A 74 -3.06 12.72 -1.20
CA ASN A 74 -2.57 13.26 -2.47
C ASN A 74 -1.14 13.82 -2.40
N ALA A 75 -0.70 14.28 -1.22
CA ALA A 75 0.65 14.81 -1.03
C ALA A 75 1.67 13.66 -0.90
N ASP A 76 1.29 12.58 -0.22
CA ASP A 76 2.07 11.35 -0.14
C ASP A 76 2.23 10.69 -1.51
N ARG A 77 1.15 10.61 -2.30
CA ARG A 77 1.19 10.19 -3.71
C ARG A 77 2.17 11.04 -4.52
N ALA A 78 2.05 12.36 -4.44
CA ALA A 78 2.97 13.28 -5.10
C ALA A 78 4.43 13.03 -4.70
N LYS A 79 4.70 12.88 -3.40
CA LYS A 79 6.04 12.62 -2.87
C LYS A 79 6.64 11.35 -3.45
N GLY A 80 5.89 10.24 -3.44
CA GLY A 80 6.37 8.95 -3.95
C GLY A 80 6.55 8.93 -5.47
N MET A 81 5.73 9.68 -6.21
CA MET A 81 5.80 9.72 -7.67
C MET A 81 6.72 10.81 -8.21
N ARG A 82 7.23 11.73 -7.38
CA ARG A 82 7.99 12.92 -7.78
C ARG A 82 9.16 12.62 -8.70
N ARG A 83 10.10 11.79 -8.25
CA ARG A 83 11.31 11.42 -9.05
C ARG A 83 10.89 10.70 -10.33
N LEU A 84 9.92 9.81 -10.19
CA LEU A 84 9.43 8.98 -11.27
C LEU A 84 8.68 9.80 -12.35
N ALA A 85 8.06 10.92 -12.01
CA ALA A 85 7.41 11.83 -12.95
C ALA A 85 8.40 12.48 -13.94
N VAL A 86 9.64 12.72 -13.50
CA VAL A 86 10.73 13.19 -14.36
C VAL A 86 11.39 12.03 -15.09
N ALA A 87 11.68 10.94 -14.38
CA ALA A 87 12.42 9.80 -14.93
C ALA A 87 11.75 9.16 -16.16
N GLN A 88 10.42 9.26 -16.27
CA GLN A 88 9.65 8.69 -17.38
C GLN A 88 9.71 9.49 -18.69
N LEU A 89 10.18 10.73 -18.65
CA LEU A 89 10.19 11.60 -19.83
C LEU A 89 11.09 11.01 -20.92
N GLY A 90 10.56 10.88 -22.14
CA GLY A 90 11.27 10.27 -23.27
C GLY A 90 11.26 8.74 -23.26
N SER A 91 10.47 8.11 -22.40
CA SER A 91 10.35 6.65 -22.36
C SER A 91 9.60 6.07 -23.57
N ASP A 92 9.06 6.88 -24.46
CA ASP A 92 8.58 6.43 -25.78
C ASP A 92 9.74 5.89 -26.65
N GLN A 93 10.98 6.27 -26.34
CA GLN A 93 12.18 5.91 -27.10
C GLN A 93 12.87 4.63 -26.59
N ILE A 94 12.43 4.07 -25.45
CA ILE A 94 13.00 2.83 -24.92
C ILE A 94 12.23 1.61 -25.40
N ASP A 95 12.89 0.44 -25.38
CA ASP A 95 12.24 -0.84 -25.63
C ASP A 95 11.21 -1.15 -24.52
N GLN A 96 9.92 -1.09 -24.87
CA GLN A 96 8.81 -1.29 -23.95
C GLN A 96 8.72 -2.74 -23.43
N ALA A 97 9.10 -3.72 -24.25
CA ALA A 97 9.08 -5.14 -23.85
C ALA A 97 10.21 -5.42 -22.86
N ARG A 98 11.40 -4.86 -23.12
CA ARG A 98 12.53 -4.91 -22.18
C ARG A 98 12.19 -4.23 -20.85
N PHE A 99 11.56 -3.06 -20.88
CA PHE A 99 11.12 -2.39 -19.66
C PHE A 99 10.11 -3.23 -18.87
N ALA A 100 9.09 -3.79 -19.52
CA ALA A 100 8.11 -4.64 -18.86
C ALA A 100 8.75 -5.89 -18.23
N GLY A 101 9.66 -6.55 -18.94
CA GLY A 101 10.42 -7.69 -18.42
C GLY A 101 11.31 -7.33 -17.23
N MET A 102 12.01 -6.18 -17.31
CA MET A 102 12.83 -5.67 -16.20
C MET A 102 11.98 -5.32 -14.97
N LEU A 103 10.84 -4.67 -15.16
CA LEU A 103 9.93 -4.32 -14.08
C LEU A 103 9.34 -5.58 -13.43
N ALA A 104 8.92 -6.56 -14.22
CA ALA A 104 8.45 -7.85 -13.70
C ALA A 104 9.54 -8.55 -12.88
N TRP A 105 10.75 -8.59 -13.40
CA TRP A 105 11.90 -9.17 -12.71
C TRP A 105 12.20 -8.48 -11.37
N LEU A 106 12.29 -7.14 -11.37
CA LEU A 106 12.54 -6.37 -10.16
C LEU A 106 11.37 -6.49 -9.16
N THR A 107 10.13 -6.65 -9.65
CA THR A 107 8.97 -6.89 -8.79
C THR A 107 9.13 -8.21 -8.04
N ILE A 108 9.49 -9.29 -8.75
CA ILE A 108 9.79 -10.59 -8.13
C ILE A 108 10.95 -10.44 -7.12
N LYS A 109 12.01 -9.73 -7.50
CA LYS A 109 13.23 -9.66 -6.70
C LYS A 109 13.18 -8.73 -5.49
N ARG A 110 12.38 -7.66 -5.54
CA ARG A 110 12.47 -6.56 -4.57
C ARG A 110 11.15 -6.19 -3.92
N VAL A 111 10.02 -6.40 -4.61
CA VAL A 111 8.69 -6.01 -4.11
C VAL A 111 8.04 -7.20 -3.41
N LEU A 112 7.96 -8.33 -4.11
CA LEU A 112 7.36 -9.56 -3.60
C LEU A 112 7.98 -10.04 -2.27
N PRO A 113 9.32 -10.02 -2.06
CA PRO A 113 9.92 -10.43 -0.79
C PRO A 113 9.49 -9.53 0.37
N ARG A 114 9.36 -8.21 0.17
CA ARG A 114 8.89 -7.30 1.21
C ARG A 114 7.44 -7.59 1.58
N ALA A 115 6.58 -7.76 0.58
CA ALA A 115 5.18 -8.12 0.79
C ALA A 115 5.03 -9.45 1.56
N LEU A 116 5.81 -10.48 1.18
CA LEU A 116 5.81 -11.78 1.85
C LEU A 116 6.30 -11.68 3.30
N ARG A 117 7.37 -10.92 3.57
CA ARG A 117 7.87 -10.72 4.93
C ARG A 117 6.90 -9.92 5.80
N ASN A 118 6.24 -8.91 5.23
CA ASN A 118 5.20 -8.17 5.94
C ASN A 118 4.01 -9.07 6.27
N ALA A 119 3.59 -9.94 5.33
CA ALA A 119 2.57 -10.95 5.57
C ALA A 119 3.01 -11.95 6.67
N ALA A 120 4.27 -12.39 6.66
CA ALA A 120 4.81 -13.30 7.67
C ALA A 120 4.74 -12.69 9.08
N LYS A 121 5.15 -11.41 9.25
CA LYS A 121 5.14 -10.73 10.56
C LYS A 121 3.77 -10.70 11.24
N ILE A 122 2.70 -10.64 10.46
CA ILE A 122 1.34 -10.54 10.97
C ILE A 122 0.60 -11.88 11.00
N HIS A 123 1.19 -12.94 10.44
CA HIS A 123 0.51 -14.23 10.32
C HIS A 123 0.48 -14.97 11.68
N PRO A 124 -0.66 -15.56 12.11
CA PRO A 124 -0.76 -16.16 13.45
C PRO A 124 -0.10 -17.54 13.61
N ILE A 125 0.22 -18.22 12.50
CA ILE A 125 0.75 -19.61 12.50
C ILE A 125 2.22 -19.61 12.06
N ALA A 126 3.11 -20.10 12.93
CA ALA A 126 4.56 -20.09 12.74
C ALA A 126 5.04 -20.84 11.48
N GLU A 127 4.42 -21.97 11.13
CA GLU A 127 4.75 -22.71 9.91
C GLU A 127 4.54 -21.86 8.65
N HIS A 128 3.43 -21.12 8.59
CA HIS A 128 3.14 -20.21 7.49
C HIS A 128 4.04 -18.97 7.50
N GLN A 129 4.45 -18.47 8.67
CA GLN A 129 5.48 -17.42 8.75
C GLN A 129 6.79 -17.89 8.10
N ALA A 130 7.25 -19.08 8.45
CA ALA A 130 8.47 -19.68 7.90
C ALA A 130 8.36 -19.93 6.39
N ALA A 131 7.22 -20.43 5.91
CA ALA A 131 6.98 -20.65 4.48
C ALA A 131 6.99 -19.35 3.66
N LEU A 132 6.41 -18.26 4.20
CA LEU A 132 6.42 -16.94 3.58
C LEU A 132 7.84 -16.37 3.54
N GLU A 133 8.61 -16.48 4.62
CA GLU A 133 10.01 -16.04 4.68
C GLU A 133 10.89 -16.83 3.69
N ALA A 134 10.72 -18.16 3.63
CA ALA A 134 11.43 -19.00 2.67
C ALA A 134 11.08 -18.63 1.22
N SER A 135 9.81 -18.31 0.94
CA SER A 135 9.38 -17.85 -0.38
C SER A 135 9.96 -16.48 -0.74
N ALA A 136 10.06 -15.57 0.24
CA ALA A 136 10.68 -14.26 0.06
C ALA A 136 12.15 -14.42 -0.35
N LYS A 137 12.90 -15.25 0.38
CA LYS A 137 14.29 -15.58 0.05
C LYS A 137 14.42 -16.23 -1.33
N GLY A 138 13.54 -17.18 -1.67
CA GLY A 138 13.53 -17.82 -2.98
C GLY A 138 13.33 -16.82 -4.13
N CYS A 139 12.48 -15.82 -3.95
CA CYS A 139 12.29 -14.75 -4.92
C CYS A 139 13.57 -13.92 -5.12
N GLU A 140 14.26 -13.54 -4.03
CA GLU A 140 15.52 -12.80 -4.05
C GLU A 140 16.68 -13.56 -4.69
N GLU A 141 16.68 -14.90 -4.62
CA GLU A 141 17.75 -15.76 -5.16
C GLU A 141 17.44 -16.31 -6.56
N SER A 142 16.17 -16.33 -6.99
CA SER A 142 15.72 -16.90 -8.26
C SER A 142 16.50 -16.43 -9.51
N THR A 143 16.57 -17.27 -10.54
CA THR A 143 16.95 -16.88 -11.91
C THR A 143 15.77 -17.03 -12.89
N THR A 144 14.60 -17.43 -12.39
CA THR A 144 13.41 -17.80 -13.16
C THR A 144 12.12 -17.25 -12.53
N GLU A 145 11.01 -17.30 -13.27
CA GLU A 145 9.69 -16.86 -12.79
C GLU A 145 9.03 -17.82 -11.80
N SER A 146 9.47 -19.09 -11.72
CA SER A 146 8.87 -20.12 -10.85
C SER A 146 8.92 -19.80 -9.34
N ALA A 147 9.82 -18.90 -8.92
CA ALA A 147 9.83 -18.40 -7.56
C ALA A 147 8.58 -17.55 -7.24
N ALA A 148 8.05 -16.81 -8.21
CA ALA A 148 6.82 -16.04 -8.05
C ALA A 148 5.59 -16.95 -7.89
N GLU A 149 5.54 -18.06 -8.64
CA GLU A 149 4.47 -19.06 -8.51
C GLU A 149 4.49 -19.73 -7.13
N SER A 150 5.69 -20.09 -6.66
CA SER A 150 5.91 -20.66 -5.33
C SER A 150 5.46 -19.70 -4.23
N ALA A 151 5.84 -18.42 -4.34
CA ALA A 151 5.38 -17.35 -3.46
C ALA A 151 3.86 -17.18 -3.48
N ALA A 152 3.23 -17.20 -4.65
CA ALA A 152 1.78 -17.11 -4.78
C ALA A 152 1.07 -18.32 -4.14
N SER A 153 1.66 -19.51 -4.23
CA SER A 153 1.15 -20.71 -3.55
C SER A 153 1.24 -20.60 -2.02
N ALA A 154 2.39 -20.16 -1.50
CA ALA A 154 2.60 -19.95 -0.07
C ALA A 154 1.64 -18.88 0.49
N ALA A 155 1.49 -17.76 -0.21
CA ALA A 155 0.56 -16.69 0.17
C ALA A 155 -0.90 -17.16 0.18
N ARG A 156 -1.34 -17.93 -0.82
CA ARG A 156 -2.70 -18.49 -0.87
C ARG A 156 -2.95 -19.47 0.28
N SER A 157 -1.99 -20.32 0.59
CA SER A 157 -2.07 -21.26 1.70
C SER A 157 -2.17 -20.55 3.05
N ALA A 158 -1.30 -19.56 3.29
CA ALA A 158 -1.34 -18.73 4.49
C ALA A 158 -2.69 -17.99 4.63
N ALA A 159 -3.17 -17.36 3.56
CA ALA A 159 -4.46 -16.66 3.56
C ALA A 159 -5.65 -17.59 3.82
N SER A 160 -5.59 -18.84 3.35
CA SER A 160 -6.62 -19.86 3.65
C SER A 160 -6.59 -20.25 5.14
N ALA A 161 -5.40 -20.51 5.69
CA ALA A 161 -5.24 -20.88 7.09
C ALA A 161 -5.68 -19.75 8.04
N ALA A 162 -5.33 -18.49 7.73
CA ALA A 162 -5.78 -17.33 8.49
C ALA A 162 -7.32 -17.21 8.53
N ARG A 163 -8.00 -17.42 7.39
CA ARG A 163 -9.47 -17.41 7.32
C ARG A 163 -10.10 -18.52 8.16
N SER A 164 -9.53 -19.73 8.13
CA SER A 164 -9.98 -20.84 8.94
C SER A 164 -9.80 -20.57 10.44
N ALA A 165 -8.65 -20.03 10.84
CA ALA A 165 -8.38 -19.65 12.24
C ALA A 165 -9.35 -18.57 12.74
N ALA A 166 -9.61 -17.53 11.94
CA ALA A 166 -10.57 -16.48 12.29
C ALA A 166 -12.00 -17.04 12.47
N SER A 167 -12.42 -17.95 11.59
CA SER A 167 -13.74 -18.59 11.66
C SER A 167 -13.88 -19.46 12.92
N ALA A 168 -12.82 -20.20 13.29
CA ALA A 168 -12.79 -20.99 14.51
C ALA A 168 -12.84 -20.11 15.77
N ALA A 169 -12.06 -19.03 15.82
CA ALA A 169 -12.06 -18.08 16.93
C ALA A 169 -13.44 -17.41 17.12
N ALA A 170 -14.10 -17.00 16.04
CA ALA A 170 -15.45 -16.45 16.09
C ALA A 170 -16.46 -17.45 16.66
N SER A 171 -16.38 -18.72 16.24
CA SER A 171 -17.25 -19.79 16.72
C SER A 171 -17.04 -20.09 18.21
N ALA A 172 -15.78 -20.08 18.66
CA ALA A 172 -15.41 -20.26 20.07
C ALA A 172 -15.91 -19.10 20.94
N ALA A 173 -15.73 -17.86 20.49
CA ALA A 173 -16.21 -16.67 21.20
C ALA A 173 -17.74 -16.68 21.35
N TRP A 174 -18.46 -17.05 20.29
CA TRP A 174 -19.92 -17.18 20.33
C TRP A 174 -20.38 -18.24 21.33
N SER A 175 -19.71 -19.40 21.34
CA SER A 175 -19.99 -20.50 22.27
C SER A 175 -19.72 -20.12 23.74
N ALA A 176 -18.63 -19.39 23.99
CA ALA A 176 -18.27 -18.90 25.32
C ALA A 176 -19.28 -17.86 25.83
N ALA A 177 -19.70 -16.92 24.98
CA ALA A 177 -20.71 -15.92 25.31
C ALA A 177 -22.06 -16.57 25.67
N TRP A 178 -22.49 -17.57 24.89
CA TRP A 178 -23.71 -18.33 25.18
C TRP A 178 -23.64 -19.07 26.51
N SER A 179 -22.50 -19.71 26.79
CA SER A 179 -22.25 -20.44 28.05
C SER A 179 -22.24 -19.51 29.27
N ALA A 180 -21.65 -18.32 29.13
CA ALA A 180 -21.65 -17.30 30.18
C ALA A 180 -23.06 -16.77 30.45
N ALA A 181 -23.84 -16.48 29.41
CA ALA A 181 -25.23 -16.03 29.54
C ALA A 181 -26.11 -17.08 30.23
N ALA A 182 -25.99 -18.36 29.83
CA ALA A 182 -26.73 -19.46 30.44
C ALA A 182 -26.35 -19.71 31.91
N SER A 183 -25.09 -19.46 32.27
CA SER A 183 -24.63 -19.59 33.66
C SER A 183 -25.12 -18.43 34.53
N ALA A 184 -25.06 -17.20 34.02
CA ALA A 184 -25.59 -16.02 34.72
C ALA A 184 -27.11 -16.12 34.96
N ALA A 185 -27.87 -16.62 33.99
CA ALA A 185 -29.32 -16.84 34.14
C ALA A 185 -29.64 -17.88 35.23
N ARG A 186 -28.86 -18.97 35.31
CA ARG A 186 -29.00 -20.00 36.36
C ARG A 186 -28.64 -19.46 37.74
N SER A 187 -27.56 -18.67 37.85
CA SER A 187 -27.16 -18.02 39.10
C SER A 187 -28.15 -16.95 39.55
N ALA A 188 -28.81 -16.25 38.63
CA ALA A 188 -29.87 -15.30 38.96
C ALA A 188 -31.14 -16.01 39.46
N ALA A 189 -31.52 -17.14 38.84
CA ALA A 189 -32.65 -17.95 39.29
C ALA A 189 -32.44 -18.51 40.71
N SER A 190 -31.21 -18.88 41.08
CA SER A 190 -30.88 -19.31 42.45
C SER A 190 -30.74 -18.14 43.44
N ALA A 191 -30.44 -16.93 42.97
CA ALA A 191 -30.31 -15.74 43.80
C ALA A 191 -31.64 -15.01 44.08
N ALA A 192 -32.75 -15.38 43.44
CA ALA A 192 -34.09 -14.79 43.62
C ALA A 192 -34.73 -15.05 45.00
N ALA A 193 -33.93 -15.31 46.03
CA ALA A 193 -34.34 -15.64 47.39
C ALA A 193 -34.30 -14.46 48.39
N SER A 194 -33.86 -13.23 48.05
CA SER A 194 -33.89 -12.10 49.02
C SER A 194 -33.82 -10.69 48.41
N ALA A 195 -34.65 -9.78 48.93
CA ALA A 195 -34.99 -8.45 48.41
C ALA A 195 -33.96 -7.29 48.59
N ALA A 196 -32.69 -7.57 48.88
CA ALA A 196 -31.58 -6.61 48.68
C ALA A 196 -31.19 -6.44 47.18
N TRP A 197 -31.94 -7.14 46.34
CA TRP A 197 -31.68 -7.45 44.94
C TRP A 197 -31.59 -6.23 44.02
N SER A 198 -32.53 -5.28 44.08
CA SER A 198 -32.66 -4.26 43.03
C SER A 198 -31.60 -3.16 43.07
N ALA A 199 -31.13 -2.76 44.27
CA ALA A 199 -30.10 -1.73 44.42
C ALA A 199 -28.70 -2.27 44.11
N ALA A 200 -28.35 -3.45 44.63
CA ALA A 200 -27.09 -4.11 44.31
C ALA A 200 -27.00 -4.48 42.83
N TRP A 201 -28.11 -4.92 42.22
CA TRP A 201 -28.18 -5.22 40.78
C TRP A 201 -27.99 -3.98 39.92
N SER A 202 -28.59 -2.84 40.29
CA SER A 202 -28.43 -1.59 39.54
C SER A 202 -26.99 -1.05 39.59
N ALA A 203 -26.31 -1.18 40.73
CA ALA A 203 -24.91 -0.80 40.89
C ALA A 203 -23.97 -1.73 40.11
N ALA A 204 -24.16 -3.05 40.23
CA ALA A 204 -23.38 -4.04 39.48
C ALA A 204 -23.57 -3.93 37.96
N ALA A 205 -24.81 -3.71 37.50
CA ALA A 205 -25.11 -3.51 36.08
C ALA A 205 -24.48 -2.22 35.53
N SER A 206 -24.42 -1.15 36.33
CA SER A 206 -23.79 0.10 35.92
C SER A 206 -22.26 -0.03 35.87
N ALA A 207 -21.64 -0.68 36.85
CA ALA A 207 -20.21 -0.98 36.82
C ALA A 207 -19.82 -1.89 35.64
N ALA A 208 -20.62 -2.92 35.35
CA ALA A 208 -20.41 -3.81 34.21
C ALA A 208 -20.54 -3.07 32.87
N ARG A 209 -21.53 -2.18 32.71
CA ARG A 209 -21.70 -1.36 31.51
C ARG A 209 -20.54 -0.39 31.32
N SER A 210 -20.05 0.24 32.39
CA SER A 210 -18.88 1.13 32.33
C SER A 210 -17.61 0.38 31.94
N ALA A 211 -17.36 -0.79 32.53
CA ALA A 211 -16.22 -1.64 32.19
C ALA A 211 -16.29 -2.14 30.74
N ALA A 212 -17.45 -2.59 30.28
CA ALA A 212 -17.67 -2.99 28.88
C ALA A 212 -17.45 -1.82 27.90
N SER A 213 -17.91 -0.61 28.25
CA SER A 213 -17.74 0.59 27.42
C SER A 213 -16.28 1.05 27.34
N ALA A 214 -15.53 0.95 28.45
CA ALA A 214 -14.11 1.24 28.49
C ALA A 214 -13.31 0.22 27.65
N ALA A 215 -13.60 -1.08 27.80
CA ALA A 215 -12.98 -2.13 26.99
C ALA A 215 -13.27 -1.96 25.49
N ALA A 216 -14.51 -1.64 25.12
CA ALA A 216 -14.87 -1.36 23.74
C ALA A 216 -14.16 -0.12 23.17
N SER A 217 -13.96 0.91 23.98
CA SER A 217 -13.23 2.13 23.57
C SER A 217 -11.74 1.86 23.36
N ALA A 218 -11.11 1.12 24.28
CA ALA A 218 -9.72 0.68 24.14
C ALA A 218 -9.52 -0.19 22.89
N ALA A 219 -10.44 -1.13 22.63
CA ALA A 219 -10.42 -1.96 21.43
C ALA A 219 -10.52 -1.13 20.14
N ARG A 220 -11.42 -0.14 20.08
CA ARG A 220 -11.54 0.78 18.94
C ARG A 220 -10.28 1.63 18.73
N SER A 221 -9.68 2.14 19.79
CA SER A 221 -8.44 2.91 19.70
C SER A 221 -7.28 2.03 19.20
N ALA A 222 -7.16 0.80 19.69
CA ALA A 222 -6.17 -0.16 19.22
C ALA A 222 -6.39 -0.54 17.74
N GLU A 223 -7.64 -0.74 17.34
CA GLU A 223 -8.01 -1.00 15.94
C GLU A 223 -7.68 0.20 15.04
N SER A 224 -7.98 1.42 15.48
CA SER A 224 -7.63 2.65 14.75
C SER A 224 -6.11 2.81 14.58
N ALA A 225 -5.33 2.50 15.63
CA ALA A 225 -3.88 2.53 15.58
C ALA A 225 -3.33 1.46 14.62
N ALA A 226 -3.88 0.24 14.66
CA ALA A 226 -3.52 -0.84 13.75
C ALA A 226 -3.83 -0.50 12.29
N ARG A 227 -5.00 0.10 12.01
CA ARG A 227 -5.37 0.57 10.66
C ARG A 227 -4.43 1.67 10.16
N SER A 228 -4.07 2.62 11.02
CA SER A 228 -3.15 3.71 10.67
C SER A 228 -1.72 3.19 10.39
N ALA A 229 -1.25 2.21 11.17
CA ALA A 229 0.02 1.54 10.93
C ALA A 229 0.01 0.74 9.62
N ALA A 230 -1.11 0.07 9.31
CA ALA A 230 -1.28 -0.68 8.08
C ALA A 230 -1.29 0.25 6.84
N SER A 231 -2.00 1.37 6.88
CA SER A 231 -2.02 2.33 5.77
C SER A 231 -0.65 2.98 5.53
N ALA A 232 0.09 3.28 6.61
CA ALA A 232 1.46 3.80 6.48
C ALA A 232 2.42 2.77 5.87
N ALA A 233 2.28 1.48 6.24
CA ALA A 233 3.07 0.40 5.65
C ALA A 233 2.72 0.21 4.16
N GLU A 234 1.44 0.27 3.80
CA GLU A 234 1.00 0.14 2.40
C GLU A 234 1.54 1.27 1.53
N SER A 235 1.45 2.52 1.99
CA SER A 235 2.06 3.67 1.33
C SER A 235 3.57 3.48 1.15
N ALA A 236 4.29 3.06 2.20
CA ALA A 236 5.73 2.83 2.11
C ALA A 236 6.11 1.77 1.06
N GLU A 237 5.25 0.77 0.80
CA GLU A 237 5.46 -0.18 -0.30
C GLU A 237 5.20 0.45 -1.68
N LEU A 238 4.26 1.40 -1.80
CA LEU A 238 4.06 2.16 -3.05
C LEU A 238 5.24 3.09 -3.36
N HIS A 239 5.82 3.73 -2.34
CA HIS A 239 7.09 4.47 -2.48
C HIS A 239 8.22 3.56 -2.99
N HIS A 240 8.37 2.37 -2.38
CA HIS A 240 9.37 1.40 -2.83
C HIS A 240 9.10 0.89 -4.26
N PHE A 241 7.84 0.71 -4.64
CA PHE A 241 7.49 0.32 -6.01
C PHE A 241 7.83 1.43 -7.01
N ALA A 242 7.64 2.70 -6.65
CA ALA A 242 8.09 3.83 -7.47
C ALA A 242 9.60 3.79 -7.72
N ASP A 243 10.41 3.47 -6.69
CA ASP A 243 11.86 3.30 -6.81
C ASP A 243 12.26 2.10 -7.68
N VAL A 244 11.46 1.02 -7.64
CA VAL A 244 11.65 -0.14 -8.52
C VAL A 244 11.37 0.20 -9.98
N ILE A 245 10.30 0.95 -10.28
CA ILE A 245 10.05 1.45 -11.64
C ILE A 245 11.18 2.38 -12.09
N LEU A 246 11.64 3.29 -11.22
CA LEU A 246 12.78 4.16 -11.50
C LEU A 246 14.04 3.34 -11.83
N THR A 247 14.29 2.26 -11.10
CA THR A 247 15.41 1.34 -11.38
C THR A 247 15.25 0.74 -12.78
N ALA A 248 14.07 0.24 -13.14
CA ALA A 248 13.81 -0.32 -14.46
C ALA A 248 14.03 0.70 -15.59
N LEU A 249 13.60 1.95 -15.40
CA LEU A 249 13.82 3.05 -16.35
C LEU A 249 15.31 3.35 -16.53
N ARG A 250 16.08 3.35 -15.44
CA ARG A 250 17.53 3.57 -15.47
C ARG A 250 18.24 2.45 -16.22
N GLU A 251 17.92 1.19 -15.94
CA GLU A 251 18.48 0.02 -16.65
C GLU A 251 18.13 0.02 -18.16
N CYS A 252 16.97 0.57 -18.52
CA CYS A 252 16.55 0.71 -19.91
C CYS A 252 17.10 1.97 -20.60
N GLY A 253 17.88 2.80 -19.90
CA GLY A 253 18.49 4.00 -20.48
C GLY A 253 17.48 5.10 -20.80
N CYS A 254 16.41 5.25 -20.02
CA CYS A 254 15.39 6.26 -20.26
C CYS A 254 15.98 7.70 -20.18
N PRO A 255 15.74 8.57 -21.17
CA PRO A 255 16.30 9.93 -21.19
C PRO A 255 15.97 10.77 -19.95
N GLY A 256 14.74 10.64 -19.42
CA GLY A 256 14.29 11.35 -18.22
C GLY A 256 15.12 11.05 -16.97
N VAL A 257 15.80 9.90 -16.90
CA VAL A 257 16.71 9.58 -15.80
C VAL A 257 17.94 10.48 -15.81
N ALA A 258 18.47 10.81 -16.98
CA ALA A 258 19.60 11.74 -17.09
C ALA A 258 19.20 13.17 -16.66
N LEU A 259 17.96 13.59 -16.98
CA LEU A 259 17.41 14.87 -16.52
C LEU A 259 17.24 14.89 -15.00
N LEU A 260 16.71 13.81 -14.42
CA LEU A 260 16.58 13.65 -12.97
C LEU A 260 17.96 13.75 -12.28
N ASP A 261 18.93 12.98 -12.76
CA ASP A 261 20.28 12.96 -12.20
C ASP A 261 20.97 14.34 -12.31
N GLN A 262 20.72 15.08 -13.39
CA GLN A 262 21.20 16.45 -13.53
C GLN A 262 20.57 17.39 -12.48
N MET A 263 19.24 17.33 -12.31
CA MET A 263 18.54 18.13 -11.31
C MET A 263 19.02 17.82 -9.88
N GLU A 264 19.24 16.55 -9.56
CA GLU A 264 19.72 16.12 -8.23
C GLU A 264 21.13 16.67 -7.96
N ARG A 265 22.04 16.61 -8.94
CA ARG A 265 23.39 17.22 -8.82
C ARG A 265 23.35 18.74 -8.63
N GLU A 266 22.45 19.43 -9.34
CA GLU A 266 22.33 20.89 -9.23
C GLU A 266 21.83 21.33 -7.84
N VAL A 267 20.99 20.52 -7.19
CA VAL A 267 20.53 20.76 -5.81
C VAL A 267 21.67 20.51 -4.81
N GLU A 268 22.43 19.43 -4.96
CA GLU A 268 23.58 19.12 -4.10
C GLU A 268 24.71 20.15 -4.21
N ALA A 269 24.82 20.84 -5.35
CA ALA A 269 25.82 21.89 -5.58
C ALA A 269 25.41 23.28 -5.06
N GLN A 270 24.20 23.45 -4.52
CA GLN A 270 23.78 24.71 -3.89
C GLN A 270 24.24 24.73 -2.42
N PRO A 271 25.02 25.74 -2.00
CA PRO A 271 25.56 25.84 -0.64
C PRO A 271 24.49 26.11 0.43
#